data_AF-A0A0R3QJ06-F1
#
_entry.id   AF-A0A0R3QJ06-F1
#
_cell.length_a   1.000
_cell.length_b   1.000
_cell.length_c   1.000
_cell.angle_alpha   90.00
_cell.angle_beta   90.00
_cell.angle_gamma   90.00
#
_symmetry.space_group_name_H-M   'P 1'
#
loop_
_entity.id
_entity.type
_entity.pdbx_description
1 polymer ?
#
loop_
_entity_poly.entity_id
_entity_poly.type
_entity_poly.pdbx_seq_one_letter_code
_entity_poly.pdbx_strand_id
1 'polypeptide(L)'
;MPMLSVHVLGEGERVPMLHDEQGMPLFYPTLFATSQLRNAGAAVNTIRNKLADLLVLLRWEQANGRDLITEFRSGRFLSVADIVSLRDFAKLDMRELSSAGDGEKERGVVVDFLEARVSSSRALATIGGQQHFNRISTFADYLEFTASVVTQHQNPSRTAQEIARMARTIRKHRPRGLAKQRADESDLRSPPSELVERFMAIGAEGNPRNPFRHPEV
;
A
#
# COMPACT_ATOMS: atom_id res chain seq x y z
N MET A 1 -8.76 12.29 11.83
CA MET A 1 -8.34 11.33 10.79
C MET A 1 -8.91 9.96 11.11
N PRO A 2 -9.27 9.14 10.09
CA PRO A 2 -9.76 7.79 10.33
C PRO A 2 -8.73 6.92 11.05
N MET A 3 -9.21 6.05 11.93
CA MET A 3 -8.40 5.13 12.71
C MET A 3 -8.84 3.68 12.45
N LEU A 4 -7.87 2.76 12.45
CA LEU A 4 -8.11 1.33 12.31
C LEU A 4 -7.97 0.65 13.67
N SER A 5 -9.05 0.03 14.14
CA SER A 5 -9.10 -0.73 15.38
C SER A 5 -9.62 -2.15 15.12
N VAL A 6 -9.55 -3.01 16.14
CA VAL A 6 -10.21 -4.32 16.15
C VAL A 6 -11.08 -4.38 17.40
N HIS A 7 -12.39 -4.48 17.20
CA HIS A 7 -13.37 -4.61 18.27
C HIS A 7 -13.68 -6.08 18.54
N VAL A 8 -14.07 -6.40 19.77
CA VAL A 8 -14.55 -7.73 20.16
C VAL A 8 -16.04 -7.60 20.47
N LEU A 9 -16.88 -8.32 19.72
CA LEU A 9 -18.33 -8.35 19.94
C LEU A 9 -18.70 -9.29 21.10
N GLY A 10 -19.95 -9.27 21.55
CA GLY A 10 -20.44 -10.05 22.70
C GLY A 10 -20.12 -11.56 22.61
N GLU A 11 -20.10 -12.12 21.40
CA GLU A 11 -19.78 -13.53 21.14
C GLU A 11 -18.27 -13.83 21.05
N GLY A 12 -17.40 -12.85 21.36
CA GLY A 12 -15.94 -12.98 21.22
C GLY A 12 -15.43 -12.77 19.79
N GLU A 13 -16.31 -12.46 18.83
CA GLU A 13 -15.94 -12.21 17.44
C GLU A 13 -15.08 -10.95 17.33
N ARG A 14 -13.92 -11.09 16.67
CA ARG A 14 -13.02 -9.97 16.37
C ARG A 14 -13.39 -9.31 15.04
N VAL A 15 -13.72 -8.03 15.09
CA VAL A 15 -14.16 -7.24 13.93
C VAL A 15 -13.23 -6.05 13.73
N PRO A 16 -12.35 -6.09 12.71
CA PRO A 16 -11.56 -4.94 12.29
C PRO A 16 -12.47 -3.86 11.70
N MET A 17 -12.21 -2.60 12.04
CA MET A 17 -13.10 -1.50 11.66
C MET A 17 -12.31 -0.20 11.47
N LEU A 18 -12.71 0.57 10.45
CA LEU A 18 -12.30 1.97 10.31
C LEU A 18 -13.34 2.86 10.97
N HIS A 19 -12.90 3.75 11.84
CA HIS A 19 -13.77 4.69 12.55
C HIS A 19 -13.20 6.11 12.52
N ASP A 20 -14.06 7.09 12.78
CA ASP A 20 -13.64 8.48 12.98
C ASP A 20 -13.04 8.71 14.39
N GLU A 21 -12.75 9.97 14.71
CA GLU A 21 -12.14 10.37 15.98
C GLU A 21 -13.09 10.14 17.18
N GLN A 22 -14.39 10.11 16.92
CA GLN A 22 -15.45 9.86 17.90
C GLN A 22 -15.68 8.36 18.13
N GLY A 23 -14.98 7.49 17.39
CA GLY A 23 -15.15 6.05 17.45
C GLY A 23 -16.33 5.55 16.62
N MET A 24 -16.95 6.39 15.79
CA MET A 24 -18.05 6.00 14.94
C MET A 24 -17.53 5.30 13.67
N PRO A 25 -18.09 4.12 13.31
CA PRO A 25 -17.65 3.37 12.14
C PRO A 25 -17.89 4.16 10.84
N LEU A 26 -16.88 4.19 9.96
CA LEU A 26 -17.05 4.74 8.63
C LEU A 26 -18.00 3.84 7.82
N PHE A 27 -19.09 4.42 7.31
CA PHE A 27 -20.18 3.67 6.70
C PHE A 27 -19.74 2.78 5.53
N TYR A 28 -19.14 3.34 4.47
CA TYR A 28 -18.78 2.56 3.28
C TYR A 28 -17.65 1.55 3.50
N PRO A 29 -16.55 1.87 4.23
CA PRO A 29 -15.55 0.87 4.58
C PRO A 29 -16.11 -0.27 5.44
N THR A 30 -17.00 0.05 6.39
CA THR A 30 -17.67 -0.96 7.22
C THR A 30 -18.57 -1.84 6.37
N LEU A 31 -19.38 -1.24 5.49
CA LEU A 31 -20.24 -1.97 4.58
C LEU A 31 -19.43 -2.89 3.65
N PHE A 32 -18.30 -2.43 3.10
CA PHE A 32 -17.43 -3.27 2.29
C PHE A 32 -16.84 -4.44 3.09
N ALA A 33 -16.36 -4.17 4.31
CA ALA A 33 -15.79 -5.20 5.16
C ALA A 33 -16.81 -6.28 5.53
N THR A 34 -18.06 -5.91 5.86
CA THR A 34 -19.10 -6.87 6.23
C THR A 34 -19.70 -7.58 5.02
N SER A 35 -20.10 -6.82 3.99
CA SER A 35 -20.86 -7.36 2.86
C SER A 35 -20.01 -8.10 1.84
N GLN A 36 -18.74 -7.71 1.66
CA GLN A 36 -17.83 -8.33 0.68
C GLN A 36 -16.82 -9.23 1.35
N LEU A 37 -16.07 -8.73 2.33
CA LEU A 37 -14.93 -9.49 2.86
C LEU A 37 -15.36 -10.57 3.85
N ARG A 38 -16.19 -10.22 4.84
CA ARG A 38 -16.66 -11.16 5.85
C ARG A 38 -17.59 -12.21 5.26
N ASN A 39 -18.53 -11.81 4.40
CA ASN A 39 -19.41 -12.74 3.70
C ASN A 39 -18.64 -13.71 2.80
N ALA A 40 -17.51 -13.31 2.22
CA ALA A 40 -16.63 -14.20 1.47
C ALA A 40 -15.75 -15.10 2.36
N GLY A 41 -15.93 -15.09 3.69
CA GLY A 41 -15.16 -15.91 4.62
C GLY A 41 -13.72 -15.45 4.84
N ALA A 42 -13.40 -14.19 4.53
CA ALA A 42 -12.04 -13.68 4.73
C ALA A 42 -11.64 -13.69 6.21
N ALA A 43 -10.42 -14.15 6.49
CA ALA A 43 -9.86 -14.12 7.84
C ALA A 43 -9.77 -12.70 8.41
N VAL A 44 -9.89 -12.56 9.73
CA VAL A 44 -9.84 -11.27 10.45
C VAL A 44 -8.61 -10.44 10.07
N ASN A 45 -7.43 -11.05 10.02
CA ASN A 45 -6.20 -10.35 9.64
C ASN A 45 -6.21 -9.88 8.17
N THR A 46 -6.84 -10.64 7.28
CA THR A 46 -7.01 -10.25 5.87
C THR A 46 -7.93 -9.03 5.76
N ILE A 47 -9.04 -9.02 6.49
CA ILE A 47 -9.95 -7.86 6.57
C ILE A 47 -9.20 -6.64 7.11
N ARG A 48 -8.48 -6.80 8.23
CA ARG A 48 -7.65 -5.74 8.81
C ARG A 48 -6.64 -5.18 7.81
N ASN A 49 -5.93 -6.03 7.07
CA ASN A 49 -4.95 -5.59 6.08
C ASN A 49 -5.61 -4.83 4.93
N LYS A 50 -6.77 -5.29 4.44
CA LYS A 50 -7.56 -4.57 3.44
C LYS A 50 -8.03 -3.21 3.96
N LEU A 51 -8.49 -3.13 5.21
CA LEU A 51 -8.86 -1.85 5.83
C LEU A 51 -7.65 -0.93 6.03
N ALA A 52 -6.47 -1.46 6.34
CA ALA A 52 -5.24 -0.69 6.41
C ALA A 52 -4.85 -0.12 5.04
N ASP A 53 -5.08 -0.88 3.96
CA ASP A 53 -4.97 -0.34 2.60
C ASP A 53 -5.99 0.78 2.40
N LEU A 54 -7.28 0.58 2.71
CA LEU A 54 -8.30 1.61 2.54
C LEU A 54 -7.98 2.90 3.32
N LEU A 55 -7.35 2.81 4.48
CA LEU A 55 -6.87 4.00 5.20
C LEU A 55 -5.92 4.85 4.34
N VAL A 56 -5.09 4.24 3.50
CA VAL A 56 -4.21 4.95 2.55
C VAL A 56 -5.01 5.64 1.44
N LEU A 57 -6.08 4.99 0.95
CA LEU A 57 -6.99 5.61 -0.02
C LEU A 57 -7.67 6.85 0.59
N LEU A 58 -8.19 6.75 1.81
CA LEU A 58 -8.82 7.88 2.52
C LEU A 58 -7.83 9.04 2.75
N ARG A 59 -6.56 8.73 3.04
CA ARG A 59 -5.50 9.74 3.12
C ARG A 59 -5.22 10.41 1.77
N TRP A 60 -5.26 9.66 0.67
CA TRP A 60 -5.14 10.23 -0.66
C TRP A 60 -6.30 11.16 -0.98
N GLU A 61 -7.54 10.78 -0.66
CA GLU A 61 -8.71 11.66 -0.82
C GLU A 61 -8.52 12.97 -0.06
N GLN A 62 -8.12 12.89 1.20
CA GLN A 62 -7.87 14.07 2.03
C GLN A 62 -6.74 14.94 1.49
N ALA A 63 -5.62 14.34 1.07
CA ALA A 63 -4.48 15.06 0.50
C ALA A 63 -4.82 15.80 -0.81
N ASN A 64 -5.82 15.32 -1.55
CA ASN A 64 -6.30 15.95 -2.78
C ASN A 64 -7.55 16.81 -2.57
N GLY A 65 -8.06 16.93 -1.33
CA GLY A 65 -9.28 17.67 -1.02
C GLY A 65 -10.53 17.11 -1.71
N ARG A 66 -10.60 15.78 -1.88
CA ARG A 66 -11.67 15.09 -2.61
C ARG A 66 -12.59 14.32 -1.69
N ASP A 67 -13.82 14.15 -2.15
CA ASP A 67 -14.83 13.27 -1.56
C ASP A 67 -15.36 12.37 -2.67
N LEU A 68 -14.80 11.16 -2.80
CA LEU A 68 -15.17 10.26 -3.89
C LEU A 68 -16.61 9.76 -3.76
N ILE A 69 -17.17 9.70 -2.55
CA ILE A 69 -18.57 9.33 -2.36
C ILE A 69 -19.47 10.37 -3.04
N THR A 70 -19.24 11.65 -2.76
CA THR A 70 -20.00 12.74 -3.38
C THR A 70 -19.74 12.82 -4.88
N GLU A 71 -18.51 12.58 -5.33
CA GLU A 71 -18.18 12.50 -6.77
C GLU A 71 -18.95 11.37 -7.47
N PHE A 72 -18.93 10.16 -6.93
CA PHE A 72 -19.66 9.02 -7.48
C PHE A 72 -21.18 9.25 -7.48
N ARG A 73 -21.74 9.87 -6.43
CA ARG A 73 -23.16 10.29 -6.41
C ARG A 73 -23.49 11.20 -7.59
N SER A 74 -22.57 12.08 -7.98
CA SER A 74 -22.72 12.96 -9.15
C SER A 74 -22.38 12.32 -10.50
N GLY A 75 -22.07 11.01 -10.54
CA GLY A 75 -21.65 10.31 -11.76
C GLY A 75 -20.23 10.64 -12.21
N ARG A 76 -19.40 11.24 -11.35
CA ARG A 76 -18.00 11.56 -11.63
C ARG A 76 -17.11 10.43 -11.13
N PHE A 77 -16.52 9.68 -12.05
CA PHE A 77 -15.59 8.59 -11.75
C PHE A 77 -14.14 9.01 -11.94
N LEU A 78 -13.20 8.24 -11.36
CA LEU A 78 -11.77 8.54 -11.47
C LEU A 78 -11.29 8.52 -12.93
N SER A 79 -10.62 9.60 -13.32
CA SER A 79 -9.92 9.71 -14.60
C SER A 79 -8.60 8.92 -14.58
N VAL A 80 -7.97 8.78 -15.75
CA VAL A 80 -6.64 8.15 -15.83
C VAL A 80 -5.60 8.92 -15.02
N ALA A 81 -5.67 10.26 -15.02
CA ALA A 81 -4.76 11.09 -14.23
C ALA A 81 -4.94 10.86 -12.73
N ASP A 82 -6.18 10.73 -12.27
CA ASP A 82 -6.49 10.41 -10.87
C ASP A 82 -5.94 9.04 -10.48
N ILE A 83 -6.09 8.05 -11.35
CA ILE A 83 -5.61 6.68 -11.12
C ILE A 83 -4.07 6.64 -11.04
N VAL A 84 -3.38 7.44 -11.87
CA VAL A 84 -1.92 7.57 -11.82
C VAL A 84 -1.49 8.23 -10.50
N SER A 85 -2.14 9.32 -10.09
CA SER A 85 -1.90 9.97 -8.80
C SER A 85 -2.12 9.00 -7.63
N LEU A 86 -3.24 8.28 -7.63
CA LEU A 86 -3.57 7.29 -6.61
C LEU A 86 -2.53 6.15 -6.57
N ARG A 87 -2.08 5.67 -7.73
CA ARG A 87 -1.05 4.64 -7.83
C ARG A 87 0.26 5.09 -7.18
N ASP A 88 0.69 6.31 -7.48
CA ASP A 88 1.97 6.84 -7.00
C ASP A 88 1.91 7.10 -5.49
N PHE A 89 0.78 7.63 -5.00
CA PHE A 89 0.53 7.76 -3.56
C PHE A 89 0.50 6.41 -2.83
N ALA A 90 -0.11 5.39 -3.44
CA ALA A 90 -0.18 4.06 -2.85
C ALA A 90 1.19 3.40 -2.63
N LYS A 91 2.22 3.86 -3.36
CA LYS A 91 3.60 3.35 -3.24
C LYS A 91 4.31 3.87 -1.97
N LEU A 92 3.83 4.96 -1.39
CA LEU A 92 4.46 5.59 -0.23
C LEU A 92 4.34 4.72 1.03
N ASP A 93 5.41 4.72 1.84
CA ASP A 93 5.38 4.17 3.19
C ASP A 93 4.67 5.14 4.14
N MET A 94 3.57 4.66 4.71
CA MET A 94 2.71 5.46 5.58
C MET A 94 3.33 5.74 6.96
N ARG A 95 4.36 4.99 7.37
CA ARG A 95 5.07 5.19 8.65
C ARG A 95 5.94 6.45 8.61
N GLU A 96 6.60 6.67 7.48
CA GLU A 96 7.44 7.84 7.25
C GLU A 96 6.62 9.10 6.93
N LEU A 97 5.39 8.92 6.43
CA LEU A 97 4.49 10.05 6.17
C LEU A 97 3.94 10.66 7.48
N SER A 98 3.79 9.86 8.53
CA SER A 98 3.39 10.35 9.86
C SER A 98 4.53 11.05 10.62
N SER A 99 5.80 10.66 10.41
CA SER A 99 6.94 11.28 11.09
C SER A 99 7.34 12.64 10.49
N ALA A 100 6.94 12.94 9.25
CA ALA A 100 7.15 14.25 8.63
C ALA A 100 6.11 15.31 9.04
N GLY A 101 5.00 14.92 9.69
CA GLY A 101 3.89 15.81 10.03
C GLY A 101 4.05 16.61 11.33
N ASP A 102 5.04 16.30 12.17
CA ASP A 102 5.21 16.90 13.51
C ASP A 102 6.25 18.03 13.56
N GLY A 103 6.76 18.50 12.42
CA GLY A 103 7.70 19.61 12.44
C GLY A 103 8.05 20.16 11.08
N GLU A 104 7.20 21.05 10.54
CA GLU A 104 7.67 22.16 9.70
C GLU A 104 6.55 23.20 9.57
N LYS A 105 6.57 24.18 10.49
CA LYS A 105 5.91 25.48 10.30
C LYS A 105 6.71 26.29 9.29
N GLU A 106 5.97 26.88 8.34
CA GLU A 106 6.24 28.11 7.59
C GLU A 106 7.70 28.60 7.49
N ARG A 107 8.25 28.56 6.26
CA ARG A 107 9.06 29.68 5.74
C ARG A 107 8.79 29.86 4.24
N GLY A 108 8.21 31.01 3.90
CA GLY A 108 8.04 31.44 2.52
C GLY A 108 9.24 32.24 1.99
N VAL A 109 9.23 32.38 0.65
CA VAL A 109 9.86 33.44 -0.19
C VAL A 109 11.41 33.38 -0.17
N VAL A 110 12.17 33.27 -1.28
CA VAL A 110 12.18 33.99 -2.56
C VAL A 110 12.85 33.09 -3.61
N VAL A 111 12.38 33.17 -4.86
CA VAL A 111 13.05 32.62 -6.05
C VAL A 111 14.40 33.29 -6.27
N ASP A 112 15.49 32.52 -6.27
CA ASP A 112 16.67 32.86 -7.06
C ASP A 112 16.92 31.75 -8.07
N PHE A 113 17.00 32.17 -9.32
CA PHE A 113 16.98 31.38 -10.53
C PHE A 113 18.43 31.01 -10.87
N LEU A 114 18.68 29.75 -11.28
CA LEU A 114 19.98 29.18 -11.69
C LEU A 114 20.94 28.75 -10.57
N GLU A 115 20.62 27.68 -9.87
CA GLU A 115 21.63 26.63 -9.65
C GLU A 115 20.96 25.26 -9.58
N ALA A 116 21.00 24.56 -10.70
CA ALA A 116 20.65 23.15 -10.84
C ALA A 116 21.70 22.28 -10.12
N ARG A 117 21.84 22.45 -8.80
CA ARG A 117 22.29 21.36 -7.95
C ARG A 117 21.05 20.58 -7.60
N VAL A 118 21.02 19.35 -8.12
CA VAL A 118 20.14 18.25 -7.75
C VAL A 118 19.82 18.34 -6.25
N SER A 119 18.73 19.02 -5.91
CA SER A 119 18.09 18.87 -4.62
C SER A 119 17.72 17.41 -4.57
N SER A 120 18.46 16.64 -3.79
CA SER A 120 18.03 15.32 -3.36
C SER A 120 16.72 15.51 -2.60
N SER A 121 15.61 15.58 -3.33
CA SER A 121 14.29 15.40 -2.74
C SER A 121 14.41 14.08 -2.00
N ARG A 122 14.38 14.13 -0.66
CA ARG A 122 14.47 12.96 0.20
C ARG A 122 13.58 11.88 -0.40
N ALA A 123 14.18 10.83 -0.96
CA ALA A 123 13.42 9.82 -1.67
C ALA A 123 12.42 9.24 -0.66
N LEU A 124 11.13 9.53 -0.85
CA LEU A 124 10.11 9.06 0.08
C LEU A 124 10.20 7.54 0.13
N ALA A 125 10.23 6.99 1.35
CA ALA A 125 10.30 5.55 1.52
C ALA A 125 9.10 4.89 0.80
N THR A 126 9.38 3.81 0.07
CA THR A 126 8.37 3.10 -0.71
C THR A 126 8.18 1.69 -0.23
N ILE A 127 6.94 1.21 -0.24
CA ILE A 127 6.63 -0.18 0.10
C ILE A 127 7.09 -1.16 -0.98
N GLY A 128 7.26 -2.43 -0.62
CA GLY A 128 7.62 -3.50 -1.55
C GLY A 128 6.55 -3.75 -2.63
N GLY A 129 6.97 -4.23 -3.80
CA GLY A 129 6.11 -4.39 -4.98
C GLY A 129 4.85 -5.25 -4.75
N GLN A 130 4.94 -6.31 -3.94
CA GLN A 130 3.79 -7.14 -3.60
C GLN A 130 2.77 -6.39 -2.72
N GLN A 131 3.25 -5.58 -1.77
CA GLN A 131 2.38 -4.78 -0.91
C GLN A 131 1.67 -3.69 -1.74
N HIS A 132 2.40 -3.05 -2.65
CA HIS A 132 1.81 -2.09 -3.59
C HIS A 132 0.78 -2.75 -4.51
N PHE A 133 1.06 -3.96 -5.01
CA PHE A 133 0.09 -4.74 -5.79
C PHE A 133 -1.19 -5.03 -5.02
N ASN A 134 -1.06 -5.52 -3.79
CA ASN A 134 -2.19 -5.85 -2.92
C ASN A 134 -3.04 -4.61 -2.63
N ARG A 135 -2.39 -3.49 -2.31
CA ARG A 135 -3.05 -2.21 -2.03
C ARG A 135 -3.87 -1.70 -3.21
N ILE A 136 -3.29 -1.64 -4.41
CA ILE A 136 -4.01 -1.23 -5.63
C ILE A 136 -5.16 -2.21 -5.95
N SER A 137 -4.98 -3.49 -5.63
CA SER A 137 -6.06 -4.48 -5.78
C SER A 137 -7.23 -4.18 -4.85
N THR A 138 -6.95 -3.93 -3.57
CA THR A 138 -7.96 -3.54 -2.58
C THR A 138 -8.65 -2.24 -2.98
N PHE A 139 -7.94 -1.25 -3.52
CA PHE A 139 -8.54 0.00 -4.01
C PHE A 139 -9.52 -0.24 -5.14
N ALA A 140 -9.13 -1.04 -6.13
CA ALA A 140 -10.00 -1.37 -7.24
C ALA A 140 -11.29 -2.06 -6.76
N ASP A 141 -11.17 -3.05 -5.88
CA ASP A 141 -12.32 -3.80 -5.36
C ASP A 141 -13.26 -2.90 -4.55
N TYR A 142 -12.71 -2.05 -3.68
CA TYR A 142 -13.50 -1.14 -2.84
C TYR A 142 -14.16 -0.03 -3.64
N LEU A 143 -13.45 0.61 -4.58
CA LEU A 143 -14.00 1.70 -5.38
C LEU A 143 -15.05 1.20 -6.36
N GLU A 144 -14.86 0.01 -6.94
CA GLU A 144 -15.89 -0.66 -7.75
C GLU A 144 -17.15 -0.92 -6.92
N PHE A 145 -17.00 -1.55 -5.76
CA PHE A 145 -18.10 -1.81 -4.84
C PHE A 145 -18.84 -0.53 -4.42
N THR A 146 -18.10 0.45 -3.92
CA THR A 146 -18.65 1.67 -3.34
C THR A 146 -19.36 2.50 -4.40
N ALA A 147 -18.76 2.63 -5.58
CA ALA A 147 -19.41 3.30 -6.70
C ALA A 147 -20.72 2.60 -7.07
N SER A 148 -20.74 1.26 -7.18
CA SER A 148 -21.96 0.52 -7.49
C SER A 148 -23.07 0.70 -6.47
N VAL A 149 -22.74 0.67 -5.17
CA VAL A 149 -23.70 0.91 -4.08
C VAL A 149 -24.25 2.33 -4.14
N VAL A 150 -23.37 3.32 -4.31
CA VAL A 150 -23.73 4.73 -4.32
C VAL A 150 -24.63 5.10 -5.51
N THR A 151 -24.40 4.48 -6.66
CA THR A 151 -25.13 4.79 -7.90
C THR A 151 -26.26 3.80 -8.20
N GLN A 152 -26.63 2.93 -7.26
CA GLN A 152 -27.57 1.82 -7.49
C GLN A 152 -28.96 2.27 -8.01
N HIS A 153 -29.36 3.51 -7.73
CA HIS A 153 -30.65 4.08 -8.16
C HIS A 153 -30.55 4.91 -9.46
N GLN A 154 -29.37 5.02 -10.07
CA GLN A 154 -29.14 5.77 -11.32
C GLN A 154 -29.27 4.87 -12.55
N ASN A 155 -29.12 5.43 -13.75
CA ASN A 155 -29.11 4.69 -15.03
C ASN A 155 -28.13 3.50 -14.98
N PRO A 156 -28.61 2.25 -14.81
CA PRO A 156 -27.76 1.18 -14.30
C PRO A 156 -26.78 0.67 -15.36
N SER A 157 -27.16 0.66 -16.64
CA SER A 157 -26.35 0.08 -17.72
C SER A 157 -25.09 0.90 -18.04
N ARG A 158 -25.24 2.21 -18.27
CA ARG A 158 -24.11 3.10 -18.56
C ARG A 158 -23.20 3.26 -17.35
N THR A 159 -23.79 3.50 -16.18
CA THR A 159 -23.04 3.73 -14.94
C THR A 159 -22.24 2.48 -14.55
N ALA A 160 -22.83 1.28 -14.65
CA ALA A 160 -22.10 0.04 -14.40
C ALA A 160 -20.91 -0.15 -15.36
N GLN A 161 -21.04 0.23 -16.64
CA GLN A 161 -19.93 0.16 -17.59
C GLN A 161 -18.80 1.13 -17.24
N GLU A 162 -19.14 2.36 -16.82
CA GLU A 162 -18.16 3.37 -16.38
C GLU A 162 -17.41 2.92 -15.12
N ILE A 163 -18.13 2.35 -14.13
CA ILE A 163 -17.54 1.77 -12.92
C ILE A 163 -16.61 0.61 -13.26
N ALA A 164 -17.07 -0.34 -14.09
CA ALA A 164 -16.26 -1.49 -14.50
C ALA A 164 -15.02 -1.06 -15.31
N ARG A 165 -15.12 0.02 -16.11
CA ARG A 165 -13.98 0.61 -16.82
C ARG A 165 -13.00 1.25 -15.85
N MET A 166 -13.47 2.01 -14.86
CA MET A 166 -12.65 2.61 -13.81
C MET A 166 -11.87 1.52 -13.07
N ALA A 167 -12.57 0.50 -12.56
CA ALA A 167 -11.97 -0.59 -11.81
C ALA A 167 -10.91 -1.34 -12.62
N ARG A 168 -11.21 -1.70 -13.88
CA ARG A 168 -10.23 -2.31 -14.80
C ARG A 168 -9.00 -1.42 -15.02
N THR A 169 -9.21 -0.10 -15.14
CA THR A 169 -8.11 0.84 -15.33
C THR A 169 -7.22 0.91 -14.10
N ILE A 170 -7.78 0.92 -12.88
CA ILE A 170 -7.01 0.84 -11.63
C ILE A 170 -6.18 -0.46 -11.60
N ARG A 171 -6.80 -1.61 -11.92
CA ARG A 171 -6.11 -2.91 -11.95
C ARG A 171 -4.97 -2.96 -12.97
N LYS A 172 -5.09 -2.29 -14.12
CA LYS A 172 -4.03 -2.18 -15.14
C LYS A 172 -2.80 -1.41 -14.63
N HIS A 173 -2.98 -0.51 -13.67
CA HIS A 173 -1.92 0.31 -13.08
C HIS A 173 -1.22 -0.35 -11.89
N ARG A 174 -1.57 -1.60 -11.54
CA ARG A 174 -0.82 -2.39 -10.56
C ARG A 174 0.65 -2.53 -10.99
N PRO A 175 1.60 -2.53 -10.04
CA PRO A 175 2.99 -2.83 -10.36
C PRO A 175 3.07 -4.23 -11.00
N ARG A 176 3.65 -4.31 -12.20
CA ARG A 176 3.91 -5.60 -12.86
C ARG A 176 5.15 -6.21 -12.19
N GLY A 177 5.01 -7.46 -11.76
CA GLY A 177 5.85 -8.07 -10.71
C GLY A 177 7.37 -8.00 -10.93
N LEU A 178 8.06 -8.10 -9.79
CA LEU A 178 9.50 -8.28 -9.56
C LEU A 178 10.20 -9.41 -10.36
N ALA A 179 9.51 -10.13 -11.25
CA ALA A 179 10.07 -11.27 -11.97
C ALA A 179 11.30 -10.90 -12.79
N LYS A 180 11.42 -9.64 -13.26
CA LYS A 180 12.63 -9.15 -13.94
C LYS A 180 13.73 -8.66 -13.01
N GLN A 181 13.44 -8.30 -11.76
CA GLN A 181 14.45 -7.78 -10.82
C GLN A 181 15.15 -8.89 -10.03
N ARG A 182 14.48 -10.03 -9.79
CA ARG A 182 15.10 -11.16 -9.08
C ARG A 182 16.25 -11.83 -9.83
N ALA A 183 16.31 -11.68 -11.16
CA ALA A 183 17.41 -12.22 -11.97
C ALA A 183 18.72 -11.43 -11.79
N ASP A 184 18.64 -10.11 -11.55
CA ASP A 184 19.82 -9.25 -11.34
C ASP A 184 20.26 -9.17 -9.86
N GLU A 185 19.37 -9.47 -8.91
CA GLU A 185 19.65 -9.28 -7.48
C GLU A 185 20.30 -10.48 -6.79
N SER A 186 20.35 -11.67 -7.41
CA SER A 186 21.01 -12.83 -6.81
C SER A 186 22.52 -12.68 -6.78
N ASP A 187 23.10 -12.01 -7.79
CA ASP A 187 24.55 -11.76 -7.87
C ASP A 187 25.04 -10.73 -6.84
N LEU A 188 24.14 -9.90 -6.31
CA LEU A 188 24.49 -8.88 -5.32
C LEU A 188 24.40 -9.38 -3.87
N ARG A 189 23.81 -10.56 -3.63
CA ARG A 189 23.66 -11.15 -2.28
C ARG A 189 24.63 -12.30 -2.00
N SER A 190 25.33 -12.80 -3.01
CA SER A 190 26.41 -13.77 -2.84
C SER A 190 27.70 -13.02 -2.47
N PRO A 191 28.42 -13.44 -1.41
CA PRO A 191 29.78 -12.97 -1.20
C PRO A 191 30.64 -13.27 -2.44
N PRO A 192 31.68 -12.46 -2.74
CA PRO A 192 32.58 -12.73 -3.86
C PRO A 192 33.10 -14.17 -3.80
N SER A 193 33.14 -14.87 -4.94
CA SER A 193 33.53 -16.30 -4.99
C SER A 193 34.88 -16.56 -4.31
N GLU A 194 35.84 -15.64 -4.47
CA GLU A 194 37.15 -15.68 -3.80
C GLU A 194 37.05 -15.68 -2.27
N LEU A 195 36.06 -14.98 -1.70
CA LEU A 195 35.85 -14.91 -0.26
C LEU A 195 35.22 -16.21 0.27
N VAL A 196 34.30 -16.81 -0.49
CA VAL A 196 33.72 -18.12 -0.19
C VAL A 196 34.79 -19.20 -0.25
N GLU A 197 35.60 -19.21 -1.31
CA GLU A 197 36.71 -20.15 -1.47
C GLU A 197 37.73 -20.00 -0.34
N ARG A 198 38.10 -18.77 0.03
CA ARG A 198 39.01 -18.52 1.14
C ARG A 198 38.44 -18.99 2.48
N PHE A 199 37.13 -18.81 2.70
CA PHE A 199 36.46 -19.29 3.91
C PHE A 199 36.46 -20.83 3.97
N MET A 200 36.09 -21.49 2.87
CA MET A 200 36.08 -22.96 2.78
C MET A 200 37.50 -23.55 2.95
N ALA A 201 38.52 -22.89 2.41
CA ALA A 201 39.91 -23.30 2.57
C ALA A 201 40.39 -23.25 4.03
N ILE A 202 39.88 -22.32 4.85
CA ILE A 202 40.22 -22.22 6.28
C ILE A 202 39.64 -23.39 7.08
N GLY A 203 38.49 -23.95 6.65
CA GLY A 203 37.88 -25.11 7.30
C GLY A 203 38.54 -26.45 6.98
N ALA A 204 39.55 -26.49 6.10
CA ALA A 204 40.25 -27.72 5.76
C ALA A 204 41.06 -28.27 6.95
N GLU A 205 41.08 -29.59 7.11
CA GLU A 205 41.66 -30.31 8.27
C GLU A 205 43.15 -29.99 8.54
N GLY A 206 43.89 -29.56 7.52
CA GLY A 206 45.31 -29.16 7.64
C GLY A 206 45.57 -27.65 7.66
N ASN A 207 44.54 -26.80 7.65
CA ASN A 207 44.76 -25.36 7.55
C ASN A 207 45.27 -24.78 8.89
N PRO A 208 46.39 -24.03 8.91
CA PRO A 208 46.91 -23.42 10.13
C PRO A 208 45.92 -22.45 10.81
N ARG A 209 44.92 -21.94 10.08
CA ARG A 209 43.88 -21.07 10.60
C ARG A 209 42.56 -21.78 10.91
N ASN A 210 42.50 -23.11 10.75
CA ASN A 210 41.34 -23.89 11.15
C ASN A 210 41.24 -23.89 12.69
N PRO A 211 40.13 -23.39 13.27
CA PRO A 211 39.93 -23.41 14.72
C PRO A 211 39.58 -24.81 15.25
N PHE A 212 39.14 -25.73 14.38
CA PHE A 212 38.77 -27.11 14.73
C PHE A 212 39.96 -28.04 14.54
N ARG A 213 40.84 -28.10 15.55
CA ARG A 213 42.09 -28.88 15.52
C ARG A 213 42.04 -30.22 16.24
N HIS A 214 40.90 -30.55 16.85
CA HIS A 214 40.74 -31.75 17.66
C HIS A 214 39.61 -32.61 17.11
N PRO A 215 39.87 -33.88 16.73
CA PRO A 215 38.88 -34.79 16.16
C PRO A 215 37.91 -35.39 17.21
N GLU A 216 37.93 -34.94 18.46
CA GLU A 216 37.10 -35.47 19.56
C GLU A 216 35.95 -34.54 19.99
N VAL A 217 35.44 -33.70 19.08
CA VAL A 217 34.14 -33.02 19.23
C VAL A 217 33.27 -33.31 18.03
#